data_AF-A0A6A6K6V2-F1
#
_entry.id   AF-A0A6A6K6V2-F1
#
_cell.length_a   1.000
_cell.length_b   1.000
_cell.length_c   1.000
_cell.angle_alpha   90.00
_cell.angle_beta   90.00
_cell.angle_gamma   90.00
#
_symmetry.space_group_name_H-M   'P 1'
#
loop_
_entity.id
_entity.type
_entity.pdbx_description
1 polymer ?
#
loop_
_entity_poly.entity_id
_entity_poly.type
_entity_poly.pdbx_seq_one_letter_code
_entity_poly.pdbx_strand_id
1 'polypeptide(L)'
;MTMPSYRRDRSEESLLITVDSGRKGEMLTTDVEEGTSSGSKNAVRKNRRLSSRIKCFGVELSPDNIAVAMVYFVQGVLGLSRLAVSFYLKDDLHLDPAETAVISGFSALPWLVKPLYGFISDSVPLFGYRRRSYLVLSGLLGALSWSLMATLVDSKYSAAFCILLGSLSVAFSDVVVDSMVVERARGESQSLSGSLQSLCWGSSAFGGIVSSYFSGSLVDAYGVRFVFGVTALLPLITSAVAVLVKEQRVLGPARGQNLALNDLGFLESSKQHIILLWDAVKQPNVFLPTLFIFLWQATPQSDSAMFYFTTNKLGFTPEFLGRVKLVTSIASLVGVGLYNGFLKNVPLRKIFVFTTVSGTALGMTQVFLVTGLNRKFGISDEWFAIGDSLILTVLAQASFMPVLVLAAKLCPEGMEATLFATLMSISNGGSVLGGLIGAGLTQLFGVTKDSFDNLAFLIILCNLTSLLPLPLLGLLPSDTSDTVVVEDGGDIEMKAS
;
A
#
# COMPACT_ATOMS: atom_id res chain seq x y z
N MET A 1 71.74 46.98 -36.09
CA MET A 1 70.62 46.03 -35.97
C MET A 1 70.75 45.36 -34.61
N THR A 2 69.91 45.52 -33.60
CA THR A 2 68.88 46.51 -33.23
C THR A 2 68.53 46.16 -31.76
N MET A 3 68.46 47.19 -30.93
CA MET A 3 68.06 47.22 -29.51
C MET A 3 66.51 47.03 -29.36
N PRO A 4 65.84 47.21 -28.18
CA PRO A 4 65.66 46.25 -27.06
C PRO A 4 64.21 46.31 -26.43
N SER A 5 64.07 45.93 -25.14
CA SER A 5 63.05 46.33 -24.11
C SER A 5 61.86 45.37 -23.86
N TYR A 6 61.29 45.12 -22.66
CA TYR A 6 61.40 45.62 -21.27
C TYR A 6 60.59 44.64 -20.31
N ARG A 7 61.11 44.16 -19.15
CA ARG A 7 60.75 44.45 -17.70
C ARG A 7 59.30 44.09 -17.24
N ARG A 8 58.94 43.63 -16.01
CA ARG A 8 59.54 43.61 -14.65
C ARG A 8 58.64 42.89 -13.57
N ASP A 9 59.27 42.33 -12.51
CA ASP A 9 58.88 42.18 -11.06
C ASP A 9 57.61 41.41 -10.61
N ARG A 10 57.73 40.29 -9.85
CA ARG A 10 57.73 40.08 -8.35
C ARG A 10 56.34 39.61 -7.84
N SER A 11 56.15 38.71 -6.88
CA SER A 11 57.02 37.92 -5.98
C SER A 11 56.14 36.88 -5.23
N GLU A 12 56.67 35.66 -5.08
CA GLU A 12 56.36 34.63 -4.06
C GLU A 12 56.63 35.19 -2.64
N GLU A 13 56.20 34.67 -1.49
CA GLU A 13 56.41 33.36 -0.83
C GLU A 13 55.45 33.31 0.38
N SER A 14 54.78 32.20 0.74
CA SER A 14 55.30 30.98 1.39
C SER A 14 55.92 31.23 2.78
N LEU A 15 55.39 30.59 3.83
CA LEU A 15 56.18 29.72 4.71
C LEU A 15 55.33 29.04 5.81
N LEU A 16 55.69 27.78 6.00
CA LEU A 16 55.09 26.73 6.80
C LEU A 16 56.07 26.42 7.97
N ILE A 17 55.63 25.53 8.88
CA ILE A 17 56.43 24.76 9.87
C ILE A 17 56.67 25.51 11.21
N THR A 18 56.28 25.00 12.38
CA THR A 18 57.03 23.95 13.12
C THR A 18 56.19 23.23 14.20
N VAL A 19 56.71 22.06 14.56
CA VAL A 19 56.15 20.88 15.25
C VAL A 19 56.45 20.88 16.76
N ASP A 20 55.54 20.24 17.51
CA ASP A 20 55.73 19.34 18.67
C ASP A 20 55.55 19.78 20.14
N SER A 21 55.09 18.77 20.90
CA SER A 21 55.29 18.48 22.33
C SER A 21 54.26 18.98 23.35
N GLY A 22 53.35 18.07 23.73
CA GLY A 22 53.38 17.46 25.07
C GLY A 22 52.65 18.11 26.26
N ARG A 23 51.65 17.36 26.76
CA ARG A 23 51.38 17.05 28.19
C ARG A 23 50.42 17.94 29.01
N LYS A 24 49.32 17.27 29.41
CA LYS A 24 48.52 17.31 30.67
C LYS A 24 48.43 18.60 31.50
N GLY A 25 47.20 18.92 31.92
CA GLY A 25 46.92 19.44 33.26
C GLY A 25 45.75 20.42 33.31
N GLU A 26 44.62 20.00 33.86
CA GLU A 26 43.57 20.88 34.39
C GLU A 26 44.14 21.82 35.46
N MET A 27 43.65 23.07 35.53
CA MET A 27 43.11 23.68 36.77
C MET A 27 42.61 25.11 36.51
N LEU A 28 41.43 25.41 37.07
CA LEU A 28 40.79 26.72 37.19
C LEU A 28 41.67 27.77 37.87
N THR A 29 41.45 29.05 37.54
CA THR A 29 41.01 30.16 38.45
C THR A 29 40.98 31.47 37.66
N THR A 30 39.78 32.00 37.36
CA THR A 30 39.18 33.22 37.93
C THR A 30 39.93 34.52 37.64
N ASP A 31 39.32 35.37 36.81
CA ASP A 31 39.35 36.82 36.99
C ASP A 31 37.93 37.39 36.79
N VAL A 32 37.65 38.38 37.62
CA VAL A 32 36.35 38.95 38.00
C VAL A 32 36.05 40.20 37.18
N GLU A 33 34.76 40.32 36.80
CA GLU A 33 33.92 41.50 36.50
C GLU A 33 34.46 42.69 35.69
N GLU A 34 33.74 43.05 34.60
CA GLU A 34 32.70 44.11 34.62
C GLU A 34 32.07 44.31 33.23
N GLY A 35 30.76 44.61 33.18
CA GLY A 35 30.20 45.44 32.11
C GLY A 35 29.29 44.81 31.04
N THR A 36 27.98 44.84 31.32
CA THR A 36 26.86 45.14 30.40
C THR A 36 26.40 44.16 29.29
N SER A 37 25.20 43.63 29.54
CA SER A 37 24.06 43.41 28.62
C SER A 37 24.17 42.45 27.42
N SER A 38 23.84 41.16 27.63
CA SER A 38 23.30 40.29 26.56
C SER A 38 22.65 38.98 27.09
N GLY A 39 21.74 39.10 28.06
CA GLY A 39 20.96 37.96 28.56
C GLY A 39 19.69 37.74 27.75
N SER A 40 19.75 37.01 26.62
CA SER A 40 18.54 36.34 26.07
C SER A 40 18.81 35.33 24.93
N LYS A 41 19.92 35.45 24.20
CA LYS A 41 20.11 34.65 22.96
C LYS A 41 20.68 33.24 23.13
N ASN A 42 21.23 32.89 24.30
CA ASN A 42 21.87 31.59 24.51
C ASN A 42 20.97 30.50 25.13
N ALA A 43 19.83 30.86 25.74
CA ALA A 43 18.89 29.86 26.27
C ALA A 43 18.02 29.22 25.17
N VAL A 44 17.66 29.98 24.14
CA VAL A 44 16.83 29.49 23.01
C VAL A 44 17.65 28.60 22.06
N ARG A 45 18.97 28.78 22.00
CA ARG A 45 19.83 28.01 21.08
C ARG A 45 20.18 26.62 21.60
N LYS A 46 20.09 26.38 22.91
CA LYS A 46 20.42 25.08 23.53
C LYS A 46 19.25 24.08 23.50
N ASN A 47 18.01 24.55 23.53
CA ASN A 47 16.81 23.69 23.45
C ASN A 47 16.46 23.18 22.04
N ARG A 48 17.14 23.66 20.98
CA ARG A 48 16.86 23.22 19.60
C ARG A 48 17.75 22.06 19.11
N ARG A 49 18.70 21.59 19.94
CA ARG A 49 19.65 20.51 19.60
C ARG A 49 19.48 19.23 20.42
N LEU A 50 18.43 19.15 21.25
CA LEU A 50 18.20 18.01 22.14
C LEU A 50 16.92 17.21 21.81
N SER A 51 16.49 17.20 20.54
CA SER A 51 15.69 16.08 20.05
C SER A 51 16.68 15.09 19.47
N SER A 52 16.97 14.04 20.23
CA SER A 52 17.61 12.84 19.69
C SER A 52 16.85 12.46 18.42
N ARG A 53 17.47 12.62 17.25
CA ARG A 53 16.87 12.24 15.97
C ARG A 53 16.81 10.71 15.92
N ILE A 54 15.78 10.16 16.53
CA ILE A 54 15.47 8.74 16.44
C ILE A 54 15.19 8.48 14.96
N LYS A 55 16.03 7.66 14.35
CA LYS A 55 15.87 7.21 12.97
C LYS A 55 15.13 5.88 12.99
N CYS A 56 14.07 5.75 12.20
CA CYS A 56 13.36 4.50 11.99
C CYS A 56 13.45 4.14 10.51
N PHE A 57 13.91 2.94 10.18
CA PHE A 57 14.17 2.51 8.78
C PHE A 57 15.07 3.48 7.98
N GLY A 58 15.98 4.18 8.65
CA GLY A 58 16.87 5.17 8.02
C GLY A 58 16.22 6.56 7.78
N VAL A 59 14.93 6.72 8.08
CA VAL A 59 14.18 7.97 7.95
C VAL A 59 14.19 8.75 9.26
N GLU A 60 14.36 10.07 9.19
CA GLU A 60 14.16 10.94 10.36
C GLU A 60 12.67 11.01 10.75
N LEU A 61 12.37 10.76 12.02
CA LEU A 61 11.00 10.84 12.58
C LEU A 61 10.54 12.29 12.72
N SER A 62 10.29 12.95 11.58
CA SER A 62 9.57 14.22 11.53
C SER A 62 8.08 13.98 11.88
N PRO A 63 7.35 14.99 12.43
CA PRO A 63 5.91 14.87 12.73
C PRO A 63 5.08 14.40 11.52
N ASP A 64 5.55 14.82 10.36
CA ASP A 64 5.05 14.55 9.03
C ASP A 64 5.24 13.09 8.60
N ASN A 65 6.41 12.50 8.87
CA ASN A 65 6.70 11.09 8.60
C ASN A 65 6.02 10.17 9.61
N ILE A 66 5.89 10.62 10.87
CA ILE A 66 5.08 9.94 11.88
C ILE A 66 3.63 9.89 11.43
N ALA A 67 3.06 10.99 10.93
CA ALA A 67 1.69 11.00 10.43
C ALA A 67 1.49 9.98 9.31
N VAL A 68 2.36 9.96 8.29
CA VAL A 68 2.32 8.99 7.19
C VAL A 68 2.40 7.55 7.72
N ALA A 69 3.40 7.24 8.55
CA ALA A 69 3.58 5.90 9.12
C ALA A 69 2.37 5.45 9.94
N MET A 70 1.76 6.36 10.71
CA MET A 70 0.56 6.07 11.51
C MET A 70 -0.66 5.81 10.64
N VAL A 71 -0.84 6.50 9.51
CA VAL A 71 -1.96 6.19 8.59
C VAL A 71 -1.78 4.80 7.97
N TYR A 72 -0.58 4.44 7.51
CA TYR A 72 -0.33 3.07 7.03
C TYR A 72 -0.49 2.02 8.13
N PHE A 73 -0.08 2.32 9.36
CA PHE A 73 -0.34 1.45 10.51
C PHE A 73 -1.85 1.24 10.71
N VAL A 74 -2.65 2.31 10.68
CA VAL A 74 -4.12 2.22 10.78
C VAL A 74 -4.68 1.36 9.63
N GLN A 75 -4.21 1.53 8.40
CA GLN A 75 -4.65 0.69 7.27
C GLN A 75 -4.38 -0.80 7.53
N GLY A 76 -3.21 -1.15 8.05
CA GLY A 76 -2.87 -2.52 8.43
C GLY A 76 -3.74 -3.05 9.58
N VAL A 77 -3.93 -2.24 10.62
CA VAL A 77 -4.67 -2.63 11.82
C VAL A 77 -6.19 -2.71 11.58
N LEU A 78 -6.72 -1.99 10.58
CA LEU A 78 -8.10 -2.13 10.10
C LEU A 78 -8.39 -3.53 9.53
N GLY A 79 -7.38 -4.38 9.32
CA GLY A 79 -7.55 -5.82 9.10
C GLY A 79 -8.36 -6.52 10.20
N LEU A 80 -8.46 -5.91 11.39
CA LEU A 80 -9.16 -6.44 12.56
C LEU A 80 -10.63 -6.72 12.27
N SER A 81 -11.30 -5.80 11.58
CA SER A 81 -12.72 -5.92 11.27
C SER A 81 -13.02 -6.91 10.16
N ARG A 82 -12.03 -7.32 9.34
CA ARG A 82 -12.28 -8.22 8.20
C ARG A 82 -12.89 -9.55 8.65
N LEU A 83 -12.37 -10.15 9.73
CA LEU A 83 -12.91 -11.40 10.26
C LEU A 83 -14.31 -11.18 10.87
N ALA A 84 -14.48 -10.08 11.62
CA ALA A 84 -15.77 -9.71 12.20
C ALA A 84 -16.85 -9.46 11.15
N VAL A 85 -16.52 -8.82 10.01
CA VAL A 85 -17.44 -8.63 8.88
C VAL A 85 -17.85 -9.99 8.30
N SER A 86 -16.91 -10.92 8.08
CA SER A 86 -17.23 -12.25 7.57
C SER A 86 -18.19 -13.01 8.50
N PHE A 87 -17.95 -12.97 9.81
CA PHE A 87 -18.84 -13.58 10.79
C PHE A 87 -20.17 -12.84 10.93
N TYR A 88 -20.21 -11.51 10.88
CA TYR A 88 -21.46 -10.75 10.96
C TYR A 88 -22.37 -11.01 9.75
N LEU A 89 -21.81 -11.03 8.52
CA LEU A 89 -22.59 -11.35 7.32
C LEU A 89 -23.13 -12.79 7.35
N LYS A 90 -22.37 -13.71 7.95
CA LYS A 90 -22.70 -15.13 8.04
C LYS A 90 -23.66 -15.48 9.19
N ASP A 91 -23.33 -15.08 10.41
CA ASP A 91 -23.98 -15.53 11.65
C ASP A 91 -25.07 -14.56 12.11
N ASP A 92 -24.90 -13.24 11.96
CA ASP A 92 -25.95 -12.28 12.35
C ASP A 92 -26.96 -12.05 11.22
N LEU A 93 -26.49 -11.92 9.97
CA LEU A 93 -27.36 -11.69 8.81
C LEU A 93 -27.76 -12.96 8.06
N HIS A 94 -27.18 -14.10 8.40
CA HIS A 94 -27.53 -15.42 7.85
C HIS A 94 -27.46 -15.52 6.31
N LEU A 95 -26.57 -14.75 5.69
CA LEU A 95 -26.40 -14.72 4.24
C LEU A 95 -25.77 -16.00 3.71
N ASP A 96 -25.94 -16.24 2.42
CA ASP A 96 -25.23 -17.31 1.73
C ASP A 96 -23.81 -16.87 1.29
N PRO A 97 -22.91 -17.83 0.98
CA PRO A 97 -21.55 -17.51 0.56
C PRO A 97 -21.49 -16.64 -0.70
N ALA A 98 -22.40 -16.87 -1.66
CA ALA A 98 -22.49 -16.07 -2.88
C ALA A 98 -22.95 -14.62 -2.57
N GLU A 99 -23.96 -14.45 -1.71
CA GLU A 99 -24.42 -13.12 -1.30
C GLU A 99 -23.33 -12.35 -0.53
N THR A 100 -22.60 -13.03 0.34
CA THR A 100 -21.47 -12.47 1.09
C THR A 100 -20.37 -11.97 0.15
N ALA A 101 -20.05 -12.75 -0.89
CA ALA A 101 -19.07 -12.36 -1.91
C ALA A 101 -19.55 -11.15 -2.73
N VAL A 102 -20.84 -11.10 -3.08
CA VAL A 102 -21.43 -9.95 -3.78
C VAL A 102 -21.34 -8.67 -2.92
N ILE A 103 -21.74 -8.72 -1.65
CA ILE A 103 -21.64 -7.56 -0.74
C ILE A 103 -20.19 -7.11 -0.59
N SER A 104 -19.25 -8.05 -0.46
CA SER A 104 -17.81 -7.75 -0.36
C SER A 104 -17.28 -7.09 -1.63
N GLY A 105 -17.67 -7.59 -2.81
CA GLY A 105 -17.31 -7.03 -4.10
C GLY A 105 -17.84 -5.60 -4.29
N PHE A 106 -19.12 -5.36 -3.97
CA PHE A 106 -19.68 -4.00 -4.00
C PHE A 106 -18.99 -3.05 -3.02
N SER A 107 -18.64 -3.55 -1.84
CA SER A 107 -17.93 -2.76 -0.84
C SER A 107 -16.52 -2.35 -1.27
N ALA A 108 -15.93 -3.02 -2.27
CA ALA A 108 -14.61 -2.70 -2.80
C ALA A 108 -14.64 -1.65 -3.93
N LEU A 109 -15.82 -1.21 -4.40
CA LEU A 109 -15.94 -0.20 -5.47
C LEU A 109 -15.12 1.09 -5.26
N PRO A 110 -14.97 1.65 -4.05
CA PRO A 110 -14.14 2.84 -3.86
C PRO A 110 -12.68 2.64 -4.29
N TRP A 111 -12.15 1.40 -4.22
CA TRP A 111 -10.78 1.09 -4.62
C TRP A 111 -10.57 1.10 -6.14
N LEU A 112 -11.64 1.12 -6.94
CA LEU A 112 -11.58 1.16 -8.42
C LEU A 112 -11.42 2.58 -8.96
N VAL A 113 -11.72 3.60 -8.17
CA VAL A 113 -11.74 5.00 -8.60
C VAL A 113 -10.74 5.86 -7.82
N LYS A 114 -9.62 5.27 -7.36
CA LYS A 114 -8.56 6.00 -6.63
C LYS A 114 -8.08 7.26 -7.36
N PRO A 115 -7.86 7.27 -8.69
CA PRO A 115 -7.42 8.48 -9.39
C PRO A 115 -8.37 9.67 -9.18
N LEU A 116 -9.67 9.41 -9.02
CA LEU A 116 -10.66 10.45 -8.74
C LEU A 116 -10.41 11.12 -7.39
N TYR A 117 -10.06 10.36 -6.35
CA TYR A 117 -9.77 10.93 -5.03
C TYR A 117 -8.48 11.74 -5.00
N GLY A 118 -7.46 11.26 -5.73
CA GLY A 118 -6.20 11.99 -5.89
C GLY A 118 -6.46 13.35 -6.52
N PHE A 119 -7.18 13.33 -7.65
CA PHE A 119 -7.63 14.53 -8.32
C PHE A 119 -8.43 15.46 -7.39
N ILE A 120 -9.47 14.97 -6.70
CA ILE A 120 -10.28 15.81 -5.77
C ILE A 120 -9.38 16.46 -4.71
N SER A 121 -8.47 15.69 -4.10
CA SER A 121 -7.60 16.19 -3.03
C SER A 121 -6.59 17.23 -3.51
N ASP A 122 -6.08 17.09 -4.74
CA ASP A 122 -5.12 18.03 -5.34
C ASP A 122 -5.79 19.34 -5.74
N SER A 123 -7.05 19.25 -6.13
CA SER A 123 -7.71 20.27 -6.92
C SER A 123 -8.61 21.18 -6.07
N VAL A 124 -9.19 20.66 -4.98
CA VAL A 124 -10.10 21.43 -4.10
C VAL A 124 -9.50 21.54 -2.69
N PRO A 125 -8.84 22.66 -2.33
CA PRO A 125 -8.38 22.85 -0.95
C PRO A 125 -9.55 23.08 0.00
N LEU A 126 -9.85 22.12 0.87
CA LEU A 126 -10.87 22.26 1.92
C LEU A 126 -10.29 23.03 3.10
N PHE A 127 -10.99 24.08 3.56
CA PHE A 127 -10.54 24.95 4.66
C PHE A 127 -9.14 25.59 4.46
N GLY A 128 -8.66 25.64 3.21
CA GLY A 128 -7.33 26.12 2.82
C GLY A 128 -6.21 25.06 2.86
N TYR A 129 -6.56 23.78 3.03
CA TYR A 129 -5.62 22.64 3.07
C TYR A 129 -6.03 21.58 2.04
N ARG A 130 -5.05 21.00 1.32
CA ARG A 130 -5.23 19.96 0.30
C ARG A 130 -5.06 18.54 0.83
N ARG A 131 -4.33 18.33 1.93
CA ARG A 131 -4.11 17.00 2.52
C ARG A 131 -4.77 16.87 3.88
N ARG A 132 -4.45 17.79 4.79
CA ARG A 132 -4.85 17.72 6.20
C ARG A 132 -6.37 17.59 6.38
N SER A 133 -7.14 18.42 5.70
CA SER A 133 -8.60 18.43 5.84
C SER A 133 -9.24 17.14 5.33
N TYR A 134 -8.72 16.57 4.25
CA TYR A 134 -9.22 15.31 3.72
C TYR A 134 -8.92 14.13 4.64
N LEU A 135 -7.71 14.03 5.21
CA LEU A 135 -7.38 12.98 6.18
C LEU A 135 -8.27 13.03 7.43
N VAL A 136 -8.57 14.23 7.93
CA VAL A 136 -9.49 14.40 9.06
C VAL A 136 -10.89 13.90 8.68
N LEU A 137 -11.43 14.35 7.54
CA LEU A 137 -12.77 13.97 7.09
C LEU A 137 -12.89 12.48 6.82
N SER A 138 -11.91 11.86 6.16
CA SER A 138 -11.90 10.42 5.93
C SER A 138 -11.86 9.65 7.24
N GLY A 139 -11.00 10.03 8.20
CA GLY A 139 -10.95 9.34 9.49
C GLY A 139 -12.27 9.44 10.28
N LEU A 140 -12.94 10.60 10.25
CA LEU A 140 -14.27 10.76 10.86
C LEU A 140 -15.34 9.92 10.14
N LEU A 141 -15.29 9.85 8.81
CA LEU A 141 -16.20 9.04 8.01
C LEU A 141 -16.03 7.53 8.31
N GLY A 142 -14.79 7.07 8.41
CA GLY A 142 -14.48 5.69 8.80
C GLY A 142 -14.95 5.37 10.22
N ALA A 143 -14.71 6.28 11.17
CA ALA A 143 -15.19 6.13 12.55
C ALA A 143 -16.72 6.05 12.62
N LEU A 144 -17.43 6.90 11.86
CA LEU A 144 -18.88 6.85 11.75
C LEU A 144 -19.36 5.52 11.16
N SER A 145 -18.78 5.07 10.04
CA SER A 145 -19.10 3.78 9.41
C SER A 145 -19.03 2.62 10.40
N TRP A 146 -17.90 2.47 11.10
CA TRP A 146 -17.71 1.38 12.04
C TRP A 146 -18.54 1.52 13.32
N SER A 147 -18.82 2.75 13.76
CA SER A 147 -19.73 3.01 14.88
C SER A 147 -21.16 2.61 14.54
N LEU A 148 -21.61 2.88 13.31
CA LEU A 148 -22.92 2.42 12.82
C LEU A 148 -22.98 0.89 12.77
N MET A 149 -21.94 0.24 12.23
CA MET A 149 -21.81 -1.24 12.24
C MET A 149 -21.88 -1.83 13.65
N ALA A 150 -21.33 -1.13 14.65
CA ALA A 150 -21.36 -1.59 16.04
C ALA A 150 -22.73 -1.46 16.71
N THR A 151 -23.60 -0.55 16.25
CA THR A 151 -24.80 -0.12 17.01
C THR A 151 -26.12 -0.27 16.27
N LEU A 152 -26.23 0.26 15.05
CA LEU A 152 -27.51 0.50 14.36
C LEU A 152 -27.75 -0.39 13.13
N VAL A 153 -26.74 -1.14 12.70
CA VAL A 153 -26.84 -1.98 11.50
C VAL A 153 -27.39 -3.35 11.87
N ASP A 154 -28.56 -3.68 11.32
CA ASP A 154 -29.24 -4.98 11.50
C ASP A 154 -29.72 -5.59 10.16
N SER A 155 -29.51 -4.91 9.04
CA SER A 155 -29.94 -5.37 7.71
C SER A 155 -28.78 -5.48 6.72
N LYS A 156 -28.90 -6.40 5.76
CA LYS A 156 -27.92 -6.61 4.68
C LYS A 156 -27.60 -5.35 3.89
N TYR A 157 -28.60 -4.52 3.61
CA TYR A 157 -28.42 -3.28 2.85
C TYR A 157 -27.71 -2.21 3.68
N SER A 158 -28.07 -2.06 4.96
CA SER A 158 -27.37 -1.15 5.87
C SER A 158 -25.93 -1.58 6.11
N ALA A 159 -25.66 -2.90 6.18
CA ALA A 159 -24.32 -3.44 6.34
C ALA A 159 -23.48 -3.16 5.09
N ALA A 160 -24.00 -3.49 3.90
CA ALA A 160 -23.34 -3.19 2.64
C ALA A 160 -23.02 -1.70 2.49
N PHE A 161 -23.97 -0.82 2.83
CA PHE A 161 -23.75 0.62 2.78
C PHE A 161 -22.68 1.10 3.77
N CYS A 162 -22.71 0.62 5.02
CA CYS A 162 -21.71 1.02 6.01
C CYS A 162 -20.32 0.50 5.67
N ILE A 163 -20.18 -0.76 5.20
CA ILE A 163 -18.90 -1.31 4.76
C ILE A 163 -18.38 -0.54 3.55
N LEU A 164 -19.24 -0.17 2.60
CA LEU A 164 -18.89 0.70 1.47
C LEU A 164 -18.38 2.08 1.95
N LEU A 165 -19.06 2.69 2.93
CA LEU A 165 -18.65 3.97 3.52
C LEU A 165 -17.28 3.87 4.20
N GLY A 166 -17.04 2.78 4.93
CA GLY A 166 -15.76 2.50 5.58
C GLY A 166 -14.65 2.27 4.55
N SER A 167 -14.94 1.52 3.49
CA SER A 167 -14.04 1.29 2.36
C SER A 167 -13.69 2.59 1.63
N LEU A 168 -14.67 3.47 1.41
CA LEU A 168 -14.47 4.80 0.85
C LEU A 168 -13.55 5.65 1.72
N SER A 169 -13.78 5.67 3.03
CA SER A 169 -12.91 6.35 3.99
C SER A 169 -11.46 5.90 3.85
N VAL A 170 -11.21 4.59 3.85
CA VAL A 170 -9.86 4.03 3.76
C VAL A 170 -9.22 4.33 2.40
N ALA A 171 -9.94 4.10 1.30
CA ALA A 171 -9.45 4.36 -0.05
C ALA A 171 -9.10 5.85 -0.25
N PHE A 172 -9.88 6.76 0.31
CA PHE A 172 -9.59 8.19 0.23
C PHE A 172 -8.35 8.55 1.06
N SER A 173 -8.24 8.08 2.31
CA SER A 173 -7.05 8.30 3.14
C SER A 173 -5.78 7.77 2.49
N ASP A 174 -5.87 6.59 1.87
CA ASP A 174 -4.77 5.93 1.18
C ASP A 174 -4.19 6.81 0.07
N VAL A 175 -5.05 7.29 -0.83
CA VAL A 175 -4.61 8.13 -1.94
C VAL A 175 -4.00 9.45 -1.45
N VAL A 176 -4.55 10.06 -0.41
CA VAL A 176 -4.00 11.30 0.15
C VAL A 176 -2.60 11.08 0.75
N VAL A 177 -2.39 9.96 1.45
CA VAL A 177 -1.08 9.63 2.03
C VAL A 177 -0.07 9.19 0.97
N ASP A 178 -0.48 8.41 -0.03
CA ASP A 178 0.37 8.03 -1.17
C ASP A 178 0.92 9.30 -1.87
N SER A 179 0.05 10.29 -2.13
CA SER A 179 0.47 11.57 -2.71
C SER A 179 1.49 12.30 -1.82
N MET A 180 1.32 12.26 -0.50
CA MET A 180 2.28 12.87 0.44
C MET A 180 3.64 12.15 0.42
N VAL A 181 3.66 10.82 0.29
CA VAL A 181 4.91 10.04 0.18
C VAL A 181 5.63 10.43 -1.11
N VAL A 182 4.91 10.54 -2.22
CA VAL A 182 5.49 10.93 -3.51
C VAL A 182 6.01 12.36 -3.50
N GLU A 183 5.27 13.31 -2.92
CA GLU A 183 5.72 14.70 -2.78
C GLU A 183 7.02 14.84 -1.99
N ARG A 184 7.25 13.96 -1.01
CA ARG A 184 8.49 13.94 -0.22
C ARG A 184 9.62 13.17 -0.86
N ALA A 185 9.31 12.14 -1.64
CA ALA A 185 10.31 11.44 -2.42
C ALA A 185 10.91 12.33 -3.52
N ARG A 186 10.15 13.32 -4.01
CA ARG A 186 10.62 14.28 -5.03
C ARG A 186 11.72 15.19 -4.48
N GLY A 187 12.90 15.13 -5.11
CA GLY A 187 14.06 15.97 -4.79
C GLY A 187 14.99 15.39 -3.72
N GLU A 188 14.68 14.21 -3.18
CA GLU A 188 15.52 13.47 -2.24
C GLU A 188 16.31 12.36 -2.93
N SER A 189 17.36 11.85 -2.27
CA SER A 189 18.13 10.72 -2.79
C SER A 189 17.26 9.47 -2.99
N GLN A 190 17.54 8.68 -4.02
CA GLN A 190 16.83 7.42 -4.30
C GLN A 190 16.81 6.48 -3.08
N SER A 191 17.89 6.48 -2.28
CA SER A 191 17.96 5.73 -1.03
C SER A 191 16.96 6.20 0.02
N LEU A 192 16.71 7.52 0.15
CA LEU A 192 15.74 8.04 1.11
C LEU A 192 14.30 7.78 0.67
N SER A 193 14.01 7.88 -0.64
CA SER A 193 12.71 7.50 -1.21
C SER A 193 12.38 6.03 -0.92
N GLY A 194 13.36 5.13 -1.14
CA GLY A 194 13.21 3.72 -0.79
C GLY A 194 13.00 3.48 0.71
N SER A 195 13.73 4.18 1.57
CA SER A 195 13.54 4.12 3.03
C SER A 195 12.16 4.61 3.48
N LEU A 196 11.62 5.67 2.84
CA LEU A 196 10.27 6.16 3.10
C LEU A 196 9.21 5.12 2.72
N GLN A 197 9.32 4.50 1.55
CA GLN A 197 8.42 3.43 1.14
C GLN A 197 8.53 2.22 2.09
N SER A 198 9.73 1.83 2.48
CA SER A 198 9.94 0.75 3.46
C SER A 198 9.30 1.06 4.80
N LEU A 199 9.33 2.31 5.27
CA LEU A 199 8.64 2.74 6.48
C LEU A 199 7.12 2.58 6.34
N CYS A 200 6.56 3.01 5.21
CA CYS A 200 5.12 2.93 4.94
C CYS A 200 4.61 1.48 4.91
N TRP A 201 5.20 0.64 4.06
CA TRP A 201 4.83 -0.77 3.93
C TRP A 201 5.17 -1.57 5.19
N GLY A 202 6.26 -1.23 5.88
CA GLY A 202 6.62 -1.82 7.17
C GLY A 202 5.61 -1.50 8.27
N SER A 203 5.13 -0.26 8.35
CA SER A 203 4.07 0.15 9.28
C SER A 203 2.75 -0.56 8.99
N SER A 204 2.37 -0.69 7.72
CA SER A 204 1.17 -1.44 7.32
C SER A 204 1.28 -2.92 7.66
N ALA A 205 2.42 -3.57 7.37
CA ALA A 205 2.66 -4.96 7.73
C ALA A 205 2.61 -5.19 9.25
N PHE A 206 3.19 -4.29 10.04
CA PHE A 206 3.11 -4.35 11.50
C PHE A 206 1.65 -4.25 11.98
N GLY A 207 0.87 -3.32 11.43
CA GLY A 207 -0.56 -3.22 11.71
C GLY A 207 -1.33 -4.49 11.31
N GLY A 208 -0.98 -5.10 10.17
CA GLY A 208 -1.55 -6.36 9.69
C GLY A 208 -1.28 -7.56 10.61
N ILE A 209 -0.08 -7.63 11.20
CA ILE A 209 0.26 -8.67 12.19
C ILE A 209 -0.52 -8.46 13.48
N VAL A 210 -0.58 -7.22 13.99
CA VAL A 210 -1.35 -6.89 15.19
C VAL A 210 -2.82 -7.23 15.01
N SER A 211 -3.42 -6.83 13.88
CA SER A 211 -4.82 -7.15 13.60
C SER A 211 -5.07 -8.64 13.46
N SER A 212 -4.18 -9.37 12.78
CA SER A 212 -4.31 -10.81 12.63
C SER A 212 -4.25 -11.55 13.97
N TYR A 213 -3.35 -11.13 14.87
CA TYR A 213 -3.23 -11.70 16.22
C TYR A 213 -4.52 -11.50 17.04
N PHE A 214 -5.05 -10.28 17.08
CA PHE A 214 -6.20 -9.95 17.94
C PHE A 214 -7.57 -10.20 17.30
N SER A 215 -7.67 -10.30 15.98
CA SER A 215 -8.96 -10.39 15.27
C SER A 215 -9.78 -11.59 15.71
N GLY A 216 -9.18 -12.77 15.78
CA GLY A 216 -9.87 -14.00 16.20
C GLY A 216 -10.28 -13.96 17.65
N SER A 217 -9.34 -13.63 18.56
CA SER A 217 -9.59 -13.62 20.00
C SER A 217 -10.65 -12.61 20.42
N LEU A 218 -10.70 -11.43 19.78
CA LEU A 218 -11.70 -10.42 20.12
C LEU A 218 -13.09 -10.79 19.60
N VAL A 219 -13.19 -11.38 18.41
CA VAL A 219 -14.48 -11.88 17.88
C VAL A 219 -15.00 -13.00 18.77
N ASP A 220 -14.14 -13.93 19.19
CA ASP A 220 -14.52 -15.08 20.01
C ASP A 220 -14.94 -14.67 21.44
N ALA A 221 -14.19 -13.77 22.09
CA ALA A 221 -14.44 -13.38 23.49
C ALA A 221 -15.54 -12.32 23.67
N TYR A 222 -15.69 -11.39 22.73
CA TYR A 222 -16.56 -10.21 22.88
C TYR A 222 -17.58 -10.03 21.75
N GLY A 223 -17.52 -10.85 20.70
CA GLY A 223 -18.43 -10.80 19.56
C GLY A 223 -18.07 -9.73 18.52
N VAL A 224 -18.74 -9.79 17.36
CA VAL A 224 -18.46 -8.96 16.18
C VAL A 224 -18.76 -7.47 16.39
N ARG A 225 -19.83 -7.13 17.13
CA ARG A 225 -20.22 -5.73 17.38
C ARG A 225 -19.19 -4.99 18.24
N PHE A 226 -18.61 -5.66 19.23
CA PHE A 226 -17.54 -5.10 20.04
C PHE A 226 -16.31 -4.81 19.17
N VAL A 227 -15.94 -5.74 18.29
CA VAL A 227 -14.82 -5.55 17.35
C VAL A 227 -15.07 -4.37 16.41
N PHE A 228 -16.30 -4.17 15.93
CA PHE A 228 -16.63 -2.97 15.15
C PHE A 228 -16.48 -1.68 15.98
N GLY A 229 -16.88 -1.69 17.25
CA GLY A 229 -16.68 -0.58 18.18
C GLY A 229 -15.20 -0.23 18.38
N VAL A 230 -14.35 -1.24 18.61
CA VAL A 230 -12.88 -1.05 18.68
C VAL A 230 -12.34 -0.52 17.36
N THR A 231 -12.82 -1.06 16.23
CA THR A 231 -12.40 -0.64 14.90
C THR A 231 -12.75 0.81 14.62
N ALA A 232 -13.88 1.31 15.14
CA ALA A 232 -14.29 2.71 14.97
C ALA A 232 -13.31 3.73 15.57
N LEU A 233 -12.51 3.32 16.56
CA LEU A 233 -11.47 4.17 17.15
C LEU A 233 -10.24 4.30 16.26
N LEU A 234 -9.98 3.34 15.38
CA LEU A 234 -8.76 3.28 14.57
C LEU A 234 -8.71 4.41 13.52
N PRO A 235 -9.77 4.69 12.73
CA PRO A 235 -9.79 5.85 11.83
C PRO A 235 -9.68 7.20 12.54
N LEU A 236 -10.07 7.31 13.82
CA LEU A 236 -9.86 8.55 14.58
C LEU A 236 -8.39 8.84 14.82
N ILE A 237 -7.53 7.81 14.86
CA ILE A 237 -6.08 7.99 14.89
C ILE A 237 -5.63 8.71 13.63
N THR A 238 -6.13 8.33 12.44
CA THR A 238 -5.87 9.03 11.18
C THR A 238 -6.27 10.51 11.26
N SER A 239 -7.45 10.82 11.80
CA SER A 239 -7.88 12.21 12.01
C SER A 239 -6.99 12.97 13.00
N ALA A 240 -6.53 12.32 14.07
CA ALA A 240 -5.66 12.93 15.07
C ALA A 240 -4.27 13.24 14.49
N VAL A 241 -3.65 12.30 13.80
CA VAL A 241 -2.31 12.48 13.22
C VAL A 241 -2.31 13.43 12.02
N ALA A 242 -3.45 13.60 11.34
CA ALA A 242 -3.59 14.61 10.29
C ALA A 242 -3.29 16.04 10.79
N VAL A 243 -3.49 16.32 12.09
CA VAL A 243 -3.15 17.62 12.69
C VAL A 243 -1.63 17.86 12.72
N LEU A 244 -0.83 16.80 12.75
CA LEU A 244 0.63 16.89 12.74
C LEU A 244 1.20 17.23 11.36
N VAL A 245 0.41 17.03 10.30
CA VAL A 245 0.79 17.32 8.91
C VAL A 245 0.95 18.83 8.74
N LYS A 246 2.20 19.26 8.56
CA LYS A 246 2.53 20.66 8.35
C LYS A 246 2.31 21.06 6.91
N GLU A 247 1.08 21.46 6.62
CA GLU A 247 0.71 21.97 5.32
C GLU A 247 0.64 23.50 5.32
N GLN A 248 1.29 24.13 4.33
CA GLN A 248 1.16 25.57 4.12
C GLN A 248 -0.24 25.87 3.59
N ARG A 249 -0.95 26.77 4.26
CA ARG A 249 -2.32 27.12 3.87
C ARG A 249 -2.29 27.81 2.51
N VAL A 250 -3.02 27.26 1.54
CA VAL A 250 -3.16 27.88 0.22
C VAL A 250 -4.10 29.06 0.37
N LEU A 251 -3.54 30.26 0.52
CA LEU A 251 -4.31 31.50 0.59
C LEU A 251 -4.85 31.82 -0.82
N GLY A 252 -6.05 31.35 -1.13
CA GLY A 252 -6.76 31.81 -2.32
C GLY A 252 -7.21 33.27 -2.17
N PRO A 253 -7.19 34.09 -3.25
CA PRO A 253 -7.69 35.47 -3.20
C PRO A 253 -9.18 35.48 -2.82
N ALA A 254 -9.61 36.58 -2.20
CA ALA A 254 -10.89 36.78 -1.52
C ALA A 254 -12.12 36.13 -2.20
N ARG A 255 -12.96 35.55 -1.34
CA ARG A 255 -14.18 34.76 -1.53
C ARG A 255 -15.34 35.46 -2.30
N GLY A 256 -15.10 36.08 -3.45
CA GLY A 256 -16.18 36.86 -4.09
C GLY A 256 -16.16 37.10 -5.61
N GLN A 257 -15.05 37.01 -6.33
CA GLN A 257 -15.03 37.47 -7.73
C GLN A 257 -14.36 36.55 -8.77
N ASN A 258 -13.68 35.46 -8.37
CA ASN A 258 -12.92 34.59 -9.28
C ASN A 258 -13.46 33.17 -9.45
N LEU A 259 -14.61 32.81 -8.85
CA LEU A 259 -15.12 31.42 -8.94
C LEU A 259 -15.43 31.00 -10.39
N ALA A 260 -16.08 31.85 -11.19
CA ALA A 260 -16.51 31.48 -12.54
C ALA A 260 -15.36 31.36 -13.58
N LEU A 261 -14.29 32.16 -13.46
CA LEU A 261 -13.14 32.11 -14.38
C LEU A 261 -12.12 31.04 -13.98
N ASN A 262 -11.94 30.79 -12.68
CA ASN A 262 -11.14 29.66 -12.22
C ASN A 262 -11.83 28.34 -12.52
N ASP A 263 -13.16 28.21 -12.40
CA ASP A 263 -13.87 26.96 -12.71
C ASP A 263 -13.66 26.50 -14.16
N LEU A 264 -13.60 27.43 -15.13
CA LEU A 264 -13.33 27.09 -16.53
C LEU A 264 -11.88 26.68 -16.78
N GLY A 265 -10.89 27.47 -16.35
CA GLY A 265 -9.48 27.12 -16.53
C GLY A 265 -9.03 25.90 -15.71
N PHE A 266 -9.69 25.68 -14.56
CA PHE A 266 -9.52 24.49 -13.73
C PHE A 266 -10.13 23.26 -14.37
N LEU A 267 -11.37 23.34 -14.87
CA LEU A 267 -12.02 22.22 -15.54
C LEU A 267 -11.28 21.86 -16.85
N GLU A 268 -10.67 22.85 -17.51
CA GLU A 268 -9.81 22.65 -18.68
C GLU A 268 -8.47 21.99 -18.30
N SER A 269 -7.80 22.46 -17.24
CA SER A 269 -6.58 21.82 -16.71
C SER A 269 -6.88 20.38 -16.25
N SER A 270 -8.02 20.16 -15.62
CA SER A 270 -8.45 18.86 -15.12
C SER A 270 -8.76 17.89 -16.26
N LYS A 271 -9.45 18.37 -17.30
CA LYS A 271 -9.63 17.64 -18.55
C LYS A 271 -8.28 17.27 -19.16
N GLN A 272 -7.33 18.19 -19.17
CA GLN A 272 -6.00 17.93 -19.71
C GLN A 272 -5.27 16.82 -18.94
N HIS A 273 -5.31 16.82 -17.60
CA HIS A 273 -4.72 15.74 -16.79
C HIS A 273 -5.40 14.37 -17.02
N ILE A 274 -6.73 14.35 -17.18
CA ILE A 274 -7.47 13.12 -17.50
C ILE A 274 -7.11 12.63 -18.92
N ILE A 275 -7.00 13.53 -19.89
CA ILE A 275 -6.60 13.21 -21.27
C ILE A 275 -5.18 12.64 -21.28
N LEU A 276 -4.23 13.28 -20.58
CA LEU A 276 -2.85 12.80 -20.47
C LEU A 276 -2.76 11.42 -19.81
N LEU A 277 -3.54 11.20 -18.74
CA LEU A 277 -3.63 9.89 -18.09
C LEU A 277 -4.20 8.84 -19.05
N TRP A 278 -5.27 9.19 -19.75
CA TRP A 278 -5.92 8.31 -20.73
C TRP A 278 -5.01 7.95 -21.90
N ASP A 279 -4.25 8.92 -22.40
CA ASP A 279 -3.27 8.72 -23.46
C ASP A 279 -2.12 7.85 -22.98
N ALA A 280 -1.64 8.02 -21.73
CA ALA A 280 -0.62 7.15 -21.13
C ALA A 280 -1.13 5.71 -20.95
N VAL A 281 -2.35 5.51 -20.46
CA VAL A 281 -2.96 4.18 -20.30
C VAL A 281 -3.18 3.50 -21.65
N LYS A 282 -3.47 4.26 -22.71
CA LYS A 282 -3.61 3.76 -24.09
C LYS A 282 -2.30 3.32 -24.73
N GLN A 283 -1.15 3.75 -24.23
CA GLN A 283 0.12 3.34 -24.80
C GLN A 283 0.24 1.83 -24.71
N PRO A 284 0.58 1.11 -25.80
CA PRO A 284 0.65 -0.34 -25.80
C PRO A 284 1.54 -0.93 -24.69
N ASN A 285 2.64 -0.24 -24.37
CA ASN A 285 3.57 -0.62 -23.32
C ASN A 285 2.96 -0.63 -21.92
N VAL A 286 1.92 0.18 -21.68
CA VAL A 286 1.18 0.24 -20.41
C VAL A 286 -0.09 -0.60 -20.51
N PHE A 287 -0.84 -0.48 -21.60
CA PHE A 287 -2.13 -1.16 -21.79
C PHE A 287 -1.99 -2.69 -21.73
N LEU A 288 -1.03 -3.28 -22.46
CA LEU A 288 -0.92 -4.73 -22.56
C LEU A 288 -0.57 -5.39 -21.21
N PRO A 289 0.43 -4.90 -20.44
CA PRO A 289 0.69 -5.45 -19.11
C PRO A 289 -0.46 -5.22 -18.13
N THR A 290 -1.13 -4.07 -18.21
CA THR A 290 -2.29 -3.75 -17.37
C THR A 290 -3.45 -4.70 -17.65
N LEU A 291 -3.71 -5.00 -18.91
CA LEU A 291 -4.73 -5.97 -19.32
C LEU A 291 -4.40 -7.37 -18.80
N PHE A 292 -3.13 -7.79 -18.89
CA PHE A 292 -2.70 -9.06 -18.31
C PHE A 292 -2.95 -9.12 -16.80
N ILE A 293 -2.55 -8.09 -16.05
CA ILE A 293 -2.75 -8.01 -14.59
C ILE A 293 -4.24 -8.06 -14.26
N PHE A 294 -5.07 -7.32 -15.01
CA PHE A 294 -6.52 -7.33 -14.84
C PHE A 294 -7.10 -8.73 -15.03
N LEU A 295 -6.74 -9.42 -16.11
CA LEU A 295 -7.24 -10.77 -16.42
C LEU A 295 -6.73 -11.80 -15.42
N TRP A 296 -5.49 -11.65 -14.94
CA TRP A 296 -4.93 -12.49 -13.88
C TRP A 296 -5.67 -12.32 -12.55
N GLN A 297 -6.06 -11.09 -12.19
CA GLN A 297 -6.86 -10.83 -10.99
C GLN A 297 -8.35 -11.20 -11.16
N ALA A 298 -8.86 -11.17 -12.39
CA ALA A 298 -10.26 -11.49 -12.70
C ALA A 298 -10.59 -12.99 -12.72
N THR A 299 -9.62 -13.85 -12.39
CA THR A 299 -9.87 -15.28 -12.24
C THR A 299 -10.80 -15.55 -11.05
N PRO A 300 -11.81 -16.44 -11.18
CA PRO A 300 -12.79 -16.67 -10.13
C PRO A 300 -12.18 -17.27 -8.86
N GLN A 301 -12.72 -16.86 -7.71
CA GLN A 301 -12.27 -17.26 -6.37
C GLN A 301 -13.41 -17.91 -5.58
N SER A 302 -13.09 -18.88 -4.72
CA SER A 302 -14.06 -19.61 -3.89
C SER A 302 -13.94 -19.30 -2.39
N ASP A 303 -13.32 -18.17 -2.03
CA ASP A 303 -12.96 -17.83 -0.65
C ASP A 303 -14.16 -17.78 0.29
N SER A 304 -15.28 -17.20 -0.14
CA SER A 304 -16.49 -17.15 0.69
C SER A 304 -17.07 -18.55 0.93
N ALA A 305 -17.15 -19.39 -0.10
CA ALA A 305 -17.62 -20.77 0.04
C ALA A 305 -16.72 -21.59 0.97
N MET A 306 -15.40 -21.41 0.86
CA MET A 306 -14.43 -22.07 1.73
C MET A 306 -14.49 -21.58 3.18
N PHE A 307 -14.73 -20.28 3.39
CA PHE A 307 -14.97 -19.72 4.73
C PHE A 307 -16.19 -20.36 5.40
N TYR A 308 -17.30 -20.52 4.67
CA TYR A 308 -18.50 -21.18 5.20
C TYR A 308 -18.28 -22.67 5.46
N PHE A 309 -17.54 -23.37 4.59
CA PHE A 309 -17.19 -24.77 4.81
C PHE A 309 -16.35 -24.97 6.08
N THR A 310 -15.29 -24.17 6.23
CA THR A 310 -14.38 -24.27 7.39
C THR A 310 -15.06 -23.90 8.71
N THR A 311 -16.04 -23.00 8.68
CA THR A 311 -16.78 -22.60 9.89
C THR A 311 -17.99 -23.49 10.18
N ASN A 312 -18.88 -23.74 9.22
CA ASN A 312 -20.12 -24.50 9.45
C ASN A 312 -19.92 -26.02 9.45
N LYS A 313 -19.02 -26.54 8.60
CA LYS A 313 -18.83 -27.99 8.46
C LYS A 313 -17.65 -28.52 9.26
N LEU A 314 -16.53 -27.78 9.29
CA LEU A 314 -15.37 -28.16 10.11
C LEU A 314 -15.42 -27.60 11.54
N GLY A 315 -16.25 -26.58 11.80
CA GLY A 315 -16.42 -26.03 13.15
C GLY A 315 -15.24 -25.17 13.63
N PHE A 316 -14.45 -24.59 12.72
CA PHE A 316 -13.33 -23.73 13.10
C PHE A 316 -13.81 -22.46 13.81
N THR A 317 -13.27 -22.22 15.00
CA THR A 317 -13.61 -21.06 15.82
C THR A 317 -13.01 -19.77 15.24
N PRO A 318 -13.59 -18.60 15.54
CA PRO A 318 -13.00 -17.31 15.20
C PRO A 318 -11.54 -17.18 15.69
N GLU A 319 -11.25 -17.66 16.90
CA GLU A 319 -9.88 -17.66 17.44
C GLU A 319 -8.91 -18.43 16.54
N PHE A 320 -9.30 -19.64 16.13
CA PHE A 320 -8.48 -20.45 15.25
C PHE A 320 -8.24 -19.77 13.89
N LEU A 321 -9.28 -19.22 13.27
CA LEU A 321 -9.15 -18.48 12.01
C LEU A 321 -8.29 -17.22 12.16
N GLY A 322 -8.33 -16.55 13.32
CA GLY A 322 -7.40 -15.47 13.64
C GLY A 322 -5.94 -15.94 13.69
N ARG A 323 -5.67 -17.08 14.32
CA ARG A 323 -4.33 -17.70 14.33
C ARG A 323 -3.87 -18.09 12.92
N VAL A 324 -4.75 -18.62 12.08
CA VAL A 324 -4.46 -18.88 10.65
C VAL A 324 -4.05 -17.58 9.97
N LYS A 325 -4.78 -16.48 10.16
CA LYS A 325 -4.43 -15.15 9.60
C LYS A 325 -3.09 -14.61 10.09
N LEU A 326 -2.73 -14.89 11.35
CA LEU A 326 -1.42 -14.51 11.87
C LEU A 326 -0.31 -15.27 11.16
N VAL A 327 -0.48 -16.59 11.00
CA VAL A 327 0.47 -17.44 10.26
C VAL A 327 0.61 -16.95 8.82
N THR A 328 -0.49 -16.65 8.14
CA THR A 328 -0.43 -16.13 6.77
C THR A 328 0.19 -14.73 6.68
N SER A 329 -0.02 -13.86 7.68
CA SER A 329 0.66 -12.56 7.75
C SER A 329 2.18 -12.70 7.85
N ILE A 330 2.67 -13.64 8.67
CA ILE A 330 4.10 -13.95 8.75
C ILE A 330 4.59 -14.58 7.43
N ALA A 331 3.82 -15.52 6.88
CA ALA A 331 4.11 -16.15 5.60
C ALA A 331 4.20 -15.13 4.46
N SER A 332 3.43 -14.05 4.51
CA SER A 332 3.49 -13.00 3.50
C SER A 332 4.86 -12.32 3.45
N LEU A 333 5.47 -12.06 4.61
CA LEU A 333 6.82 -11.51 4.72
C LEU A 333 7.88 -12.50 4.19
N VAL A 334 7.67 -13.79 4.42
CA VAL A 334 8.52 -14.85 3.84
C VAL A 334 8.42 -14.84 2.31
N GLY A 335 7.22 -14.66 1.75
CA GLY A 335 7.03 -14.50 0.29
C GLY A 335 7.77 -13.30 -0.29
N VAL A 336 7.72 -12.16 0.39
CA VAL A 336 8.51 -10.96 0.03
C VAL A 336 10.02 -11.26 0.09
N GLY A 337 10.48 -11.96 1.13
CA GLY A 337 11.87 -12.38 1.28
C GLY A 337 12.31 -13.34 0.17
N LEU A 338 11.47 -14.31 -0.17
CA LEU A 338 11.70 -15.26 -1.26
C LEU A 338 11.85 -14.54 -2.60
N TYR A 339 10.98 -13.57 -2.88
CA TYR A 339 11.08 -12.75 -4.09
C TYR A 339 12.40 -11.97 -4.13
N ASN A 340 12.70 -11.21 -3.07
CA ASN A 340 13.90 -10.36 -3.02
C ASN A 340 15.22 -11.15 -2.98
N GLY A 341 15.20 -12.36 -2.43
CA GLY A 341 16.36 -13.25 -2.37
C GLY A 341 16.62 -13.98 -3.68
N PHE A 342 15.57 -14.55 -4.29
CA PHE A 342 15.73 -15.55 -5.36
C PHE A 342 15.04 -15.17 -6.68
N LEU A 343 13.88 -14.52 -6.64
CA LEU A 343 13.07 -14.30 -7.86
C LEU A 343 13.32 -12.94 -8.53
N LYS A 344 13.87 -11.95 -7.84
CA LYS A 344 14.07 -10.58 -8.38
C LYS A 344 14.89 -10.53 -9.68
N ASN A 345 15.76 -11.51 -9.91
CA ASN A 345 16.64 -11.61 -11.08
C ASN A 345 16.08 -12.56 -12.15
N VAL A 346 14.95 -13.20 -11.88
CA VAL A 346 14.31 -14.15 -12.80
C VAL A 346 13.38 -13.37 -13.74
N PRO A 347 13.33 -13.71 -15.04
CA PRO A 347 12.44 -13.08 -15.97
C PRO A 347 10.97 -13.10 -15.53
N LEU A 348 10.26 -11.98 -15.67
CA LEU A 348 8.90 -11.79 -15.14
C LEU A 348 7.94 -12.88 -15.62
N ARG A 349 7.96 -13.17 -16.92
CA ARG A 349 7.11 -14.20 -17.53
C ARG A 349 7.36 -15.59 -16.94
N LYS A 350 8.62 -15.93 -16.60
CA LYS A 350 8.97 -17.22 -15.98
C LYS A 350 8.46 -17.31 -14.55
N ILE A 351 8.51 -16.21 -13.80
CA ILE A 351 7.94 -16.14 -12.45
C ILE A 351 6.46 -16.49 -12.52
N PHE A 352 5.69 -15.81 -13.38
CA PHE A 352 4.25 -16.09 -13.52
C PHE A 352 3.94 -17.52 -13.99
N VAL A 353 4.71 -18.10 -14.90
CA VAL A 353 4.52 -19.52 -15.28
C VAL A 353 4.70 -20.42 -14.06
N PHE A 354 5.82 -20.28 -13.35
CA PHE A 354 6.13 -21.13 -12.21
C PHE A 354 5.11 -20.95 -11.09
N THR A 355 4.80 -19.71 -10.72
CA THR A 355 3.92 -19.44 -9.58
C THR A 355 2.46 -19.74 -9.86
N THR A 356 1.98 -19.52 -11.09
CA THR A 356 0.62 -19.92 -11.45
C THR A 356 0.49 -21.44 -11.53
N VAL A 357 1.44 -22.16 -12.16
CA VAL A 357 1.36 -23.64 -12.24
C VAL A 357 1.47 -24.28 -10.84
N SER A 358 2.43 -23.84 -10.04
CA SER A 358 2.55 -24.31 -8.65
C SER A 358 1.35 -23.88 -7.80
N GLY A 359 0.79 -22.69 -8.04
CA GLY A 359 -0.36 -22.14 -7.34
C GLY A 359 -1.63 -22.92 -7.64
N THR A 360 -1.86 -23.30 -8.90
CA THR A 360 -2.95 -24.21 -9.28
C THR A 360 -2.77 -25.58 -8.64
N ALA A 361 -1.56 -26.15 -8.68
CA ALA A 361 -1.30 -27.47 -8.12
C ALA A 361 -1.51 -27.51 -6.59
N LEU A 362 -1.05 -26.48 -5.89
CA LEU A 362 -1.26 -26.31 -4.45
C LEU A 362 -2.71 -25.91 -4.15
N GLY A 363 -3.37 -25.11 -4.97
CA GLY A 363 -4.78 -24.78 -4.77
C GLY A 363 -5.68 -26.02 -4.84
N MET A 364 -5.28 -27.04 -5.60
CA MET A 364 -5.97 -28.33 -5.62
C MET A 364 -5.87 -29.09 -4.29
N THR A 365 -4.91 -28.80 -3.41
CA THR A 365 -4.85 -29.46 -2.09
C THR A 365 -6.03 -29.08 -1.19
N GLN A 366 -6.71 -27.96 -1.45
CA GLN A 366 -7.97 -27.63 -0.77
C GLN A 366 -9.08 -28.67 -1.02
N VAL A 367 -9.06 -29.35 -2.18
CA VAL A 367 -9.99 -30.46 -2.47
C VAL A 367 -9.77 -31.62 -1.48
N PHE A 368 -8.54 -31.83 -1.00
CA PHE A 368 -8.25 -32.89 -0.03
C PHE A 368 -8.90 -32.58 1.32
N LEU A 369 -8.94 -31.31 1.71
CA LEU A 369 -9.64 -30.88 2.92
C LEU A 369 -11.17 -31.04 2.77
N VAL A 370 -11.72 -30.63 1.63
CA VAL A 370 -13.18 -30.71 1.38
C VAL A 370 -13.68 -32.14 1.30
N THR A 371 -12.90 -33.05 0.71
CA THR A 371 -13.23 -34.47 0.59
C THR A 371 -12.91 -35.29 1.85
N GLY A 372 -12.22 -34.70 2.83
CA GLY A 372 -11.76 -35.40 4.03
C GLY A 372 -10.63 -36.40 3.78
N LEU A 373 -9.93 -36.29 2.64
CA LEU A 373 -8.79 -37.13 2.28
C LEU A 373 -7.61 -36.91 3.25
N ASN A 374 -7.44 -35.69 3.75
CA ASN A 374 -6.44 -35.35 4.77
C ASN A 374 -6.57 -36.24 6.03
N ARG A 375 -7.80 -36.51 6.46
CA ARG A 375 -8.07 -37.37 7.63
C ARG A 375 -7.70 -38.83 7.38
N LYS A 376 -7.83 -39.31 6.13
CA LYS A 376 -7.38 -40.66 5.73
C LYS A 376 -5.86 -40.80 5.79
N PHE A 377 -5.13 -39.70 5.59
CA PHE A 377 -3.67 -39.64 5.79
C PHE A 377 -3.27 -39.40 7.26
N GLY A 378 -4.22 -39.29 8.19
CA GLY A 378 -3.95 -39.04 9.60
C GLY A 378 -3.62 -37.58 9.94
N ILE A 379 -3.86 -36.65 9.02
CA ILE A 379 -3.64 -35.20 9.25
C ILE A 379 -4.96 -34.58 9.71
N SER A 380 -4.93 -33.83 10.82
CA SER A 380 -6.11 -33.11 11.31
C SER A 380 -6.50 -31.97 10.37
N ASP A 381 -7.78 -31.56 10.40
CA ASP A 381 -8.27 -30.50 9.54
C ASP A 381 -7.57 -29.16 9.84
N GLU A 382 -7.27 -28.90 11.11
CA GLU A 382 -6.62 -27.68 11.59
C GLU A 382 -5.18 -27.55 11.08
N TRP A 383 -4.37 -28.61 11.26
CA TRP A 383 -2.98 -28.62 10.80
C TRP A 383 -2.89 -28.53 9.28
N PHE A 384 -3.80 -29.22 8.58
CA PHE A 384 -3.89 -29.12 7.14
C PHE A 384 -4.22 -27.70 6.70
N ALA A 385 -5.27 -27.08 7.28
CA ALA A 385 -5.69 -25.72 6.93
C ALA A 385 -4.60 -24.67 7.19
N ILE A 386 -3.85 -24.77 8.30
CA ILE A 386 -2.72 -23.88 8.58
C ILE A 386 -1.61 -24.06 7.54
N GLY A 387 -1.23 -25.31 7.25
CA GLY A 387 -0.16 -25.61 6.30
C GLY A 387 -0.49 -25.16 4.87
N ASP A 388 -1.69 -25.49 4.41
CA ASP A 388 -2.22 -25.10 3.10
C ASP A 388 -2.25 -23.58 2.95
N SER A 389 -2.84 -22.87 3.92
CA SER A 389 -2.92 -21.41 3.92
C SER A 389 -1.54 -20.75 3.93
N LEU A 390 -0.58 -21.29 4.70
CA LEU A 390 0.78 -20.79 4.78
C LEU A 390 1.46 -20.86 3.40
N ILE A 391 1.47 -22.04 2.79
CA ILE A 391 2.18 -22.28 1.51
C ILE A 391 1.56 -21.43 0.40
N LEU A 392 0.22 -21.43 0.30
CA LEU A 392 -0.50 -20.62 -0.69
C LEU A 392 -0.23 -19.13 -0.50
N THR A 393 -0.12 -18.64 0.74
CA THR A 393 0.18 -17.23 1.01
C THR A 393 1.59 -16.84 0.60
N VAL A 394 2.60 -17.67 0.89
CA VAL A 394 3.99 -17.42 0.45
C VAL A 394 4.02 -17.27 -1.07
N LEU A 395 3.37 -18.20 -1.78
CA LEU A 395 3.37 -18.21 -3.24
C LEU A 395 2.59 -17.05 -3.85
N ALA A 396 1.41 -16.73 -3.29
CA ALA A 396 0.61 -15.58 -3.71
C ALA A 396 1.41 -14.29 -3.58
N GLN A 397 2.14 -14.10 -2.48
CA GLN A 397 2.96 -12.91 -2.25
C GLN A 397 4.18 -12.87 -3.17
N ALA A 398 4.86 -14.00 -3.36
CA ALA A 398 5.95 -14.11 -4.32
C ALA A 398 5.50 -13.79 -5.77
N SER A 399 4.23 -14.04 -6.10
CA SER A 399 3.62 -13.72 -7.40
C SER A 399 3.19 -12.26 -7.53
N PHE A 400 2.73 -11.66 -6.43
CA PHE A 400 2.23 -10.28 -6.42
C PHE A 400 3.35 -9.24 -6.42
N MET A 401 4.49 -9.52 -5.78
CA MET A 401 5.64 -8.60 -5.75
C MET A 401 6.12 -8.11 -7.13
N PRO A 402 6.30 -8.98 -8.15
CA PRO A 402 6.63 -8.55 -9.50
C PRO A 402 5.61 -7.59 -10.13
N VAL A 403 4.32 -7.72 -9.80
CA VAL A 403 3.25 -6.81 -10.29
C VAL A 403 3.50 -5.39 -9.79
N LEU A 404 3.85 -5.24 -8.51
CA LEU A 404 4.16 -3.93 -7.92
C LEU A 404 5.39 -3.30 -8.57
N VAL A 405 6.44 -4.10 -8.82
CA VAL A 405 7.66 -3.65 -9.50
C VAL A 405 7.36 -3.25 -10.94
N LEU A 406 6.54 -4.03 -11.65
CA LEU A 406 6.14 -3.70 -13.02
C LEU A 406 5.32 -2.41 -13.07
N ALA A 407 4.35 -2.25 -12.17
CA ALA A 407 3.54 -1.03 -12.09
C ALA A 407 4.43 0.21 -11.87
N ALA A 408 5.43 0.12 -11.00
CA ALA A 408 6.39 1.20 -10.79
C ALA A 408 7.26 1.50 -12.03
N LYS A 409 7.67 0.47 -12.79
CA LYS A 409 8.47 0.66 -14.02
C LYS A 409 7.68 1.24 -15.19
N LEU A 410 6.37 0.99 -15.25
CA LEU A 410 5.49 1.51 -16.31
C LEU A 410 5.13 2.99 -16.11
N CYS A 411 5.45 3.56 -14.95
CA CYS A 411 5.15 4.93 -14.60
C CYS A 411 6.10 5.91 -15.30
N PRO A 412 5.59 6.80 -16.19
CA PRO A 412 6.42 7.83 -16.80
C PRO A 412 6.76 8.92 -15.79
N GLU A 413 7.92 9.55 -15.98
CA GLU A 413 8.36 10.68 -15.16
C GLU A 413 7.30 11.78 -15.15
N GLY A 414 6.98 12.29 -13.96
CA GLY A 414 6.00 13.36 -13.77
C GLY A 414 4.55 12.91 -13.51
N MET A 415 4.16 11.66 -13.84
CA MET A 415 2.82 11.10 -13.57
C MET A 415 2.82 9.82 -12.73
N GLU A 416 3.93 9.50 -12.07
CA GLU A 416 4.14 8.23 -11.38
C GLU A 416 3.03 7.85 -10.39
N ALA A 417 2.66 8.77 -9.49
CA ALA A 417 1.63 8.52 -8.48
C ALA A 417 0.26 8.21 -9.12
N THR A 418 -0.13 8.99 -10.12
CA THR A 418 -1.45 8.90 -10.75
C THR A 418 -1.56 7.65 -11.61
N LEU A 419 -0.53 7.33 -12.41
CA LEU A 419 -0.55 6.11 -13.21
C LEU A 419 -0.44 4.87 -12.31
N PHE A 420 0.42 4.88 -11.29
CA PHE A 420 0.50 3.79 -10.31
C PHE A 420 -0.85 3.53 -9.62
N ALA A 421 -1.49 4.60 -9.12
CA ALA A 421 -2.81 4.50 -8.50
C ALA A 421 -3.86 3.95 -9.49
N THR A 422 -3.80 4.34 -10.76
CA THR A 422 -4.69 3.85 -11.82
C THR A 422 -4.49 2.37 -12.07
N LEU A 423 -3.24 1.91 -12.20
CA LEU A 423 -2.89 0.50 -12.38
C LEU A 423 -3.36 -0.35 -11.20
N MET A 424 -3.16 0.14 -9.98
CA MET A 424 -3.65 -0.54 -8.76
C MET A 424 -5.18 -0.58 -8.70
N SER A 425 -5.86 0.49 -9.11
CA SER A 425 -7.32 0.49 -9.23
C SER A 425 -7.84 -0.51 -10.26
N ILE A 426 -7.16 -0.66 -11.40
CA ILE A 426 -7.51 -1.66 -12.41
C ILE A 426 -7.29 -3.08 -11.86
N SER A 427 -6.16 -3.33 -11.18
CA SER A 427 -5.89 -4.61 -10.51
C SER A 427 -6.97 -4.96 -9.48
N ASN A 428 -7.38 -3.99 -8.65
CA ASN A 428 -8.46 -4.17 -7.69
C ASN A 428 -9.80 -4.47 -8.38
N GLY A 429 -10.09 -3.78 -9.49
CA GLY A 429 -11.26 -4.05 -10.31
C GLY A 429 -11.28 -5.47 -10.87
N GLY A 430 -10.12 -5.99 -11.28
CA GLY A 430 -9.96 -7.39 -11.66
C GLY A 430 -10.32 -8.33 -10.50
N SER A 431 -9.76 -8.10 -9.31
CA SER A 431 -10.06 -8.93 -8.13
C SER A 431 -11.54 -8.91 -7.74
N VAL A 432 -12.20 -7.74 -7.83
CA VAL A 432 -13.65 -7.63 -7.60
C VAL A 432 -14.43 -8.43 -8.64
N LEU A 433 -14.06 -8.33 -9.92
CA LEU A 433 -14.69 -9.11 -10.98
C LEU A 433 -14.50 -10.62 -10.75
N GLY A 434 -13.30 -11.06 -10.38
CA GLY A 434 -13.01 -12.45 -10.03
C GLY A 434 -13.86 -12.94 -8.85
N GLY A 435 -14.01 -12.13 -7.81
CA GLY A 435 -14.90 -12.43 -6.68
C GLY A 435 -16.38 -12.53 -7.08
N LEU A 436 -16.86 -11.65 -7.96
CA LEU A 436 -18.25 -11.68 -8.46
C LEU A 436 -18.51 -12.88 -9.40
N ILE A 437 -17.57 -13.22 -10.29
CA ILE A 437 -17.65 -14.43 -11.12
C ILE A 437 -17.64 -15.66 -10.21
N GLY A 438 -16.75 -15.68 -9.20
CA GLY A 438 -16.70 -16.72 -8.18
C GLY A 438 -18.01 -16.88 -7.40
N ALA A 439 -18.66 -15.77 -7.03
CA ALA A 439 -19.98 -15.77 -6.41
C ALA A 439 -21.05 -16.36 -7.34
N GLY A 440 -21.04 -15.97 -8.62
CA GLY A 440 -21.94 -16.52 -9.63
C GLY A 440 -21.75 -18.02 -9.83
N LEU A 441 -20.50 -18.51 -9.87
CA LEU A 441 -20.19 -19.94 -9.91
C LEU A 441 -20.66 -20.65 -8.62
N THR A 442 -20.42 -20.05 -7.46
CA THR A 442 -20.88 -20.59 -6.16
C THR A 442 -22.39 -20.83 -6.16
N GLN A 443 -23.16 -19.85 -6.67
CA GLN A 443 -24.61 -19.97 -6.84
C GLN A 443 -24.99 -21.02 -7.90
N LEU A 444 -24.29 -21.05 -9.04
CA LEU A 444 -24.53 -22.01 -10.12
C LEU A 444 -24.35 -23.46 -9.68
N PHE A 445 -23.31 -23.73 -8.88
CA PHE A 445 -23.05 -25.05 -8.30
C PHE A 445 -23.94 -25.37 -7.08
N GLY A 446 -24.81 -24.45 -6.67
CA GLY A 446 -25.73 -24.65 -5.55
C GLY A 446 -25.03 -24.78 -4.20
N VAL A 447 -23.85 -24.16 -4.03
CA VAL A 447 -23.14 -24.15 -2.75
C VAL A 447 -23.74 -23.08 -1.85
N THR A 448 -24.34 -23.51 -0.75
CA THR A 448 -25.01 -22.64 0.23
C THR A 448 -24.29 -22.75 1.59
N LYS A 449 -24.77 -22.02 2.59
CA LYS A 449 -24.26 -22.15 3.96
C LYS A 449 -24.49 -23.53 4.59
N ASP A 450 -25.45 -24.30 4.06
CA ASP A 450 -25.88 -25.61 4.57
C ASP A 450 -25.46 -26.78 3.67
N SER A 451 -25.30 -26.55 2.36
CA SER A 451 -24.89 -27.58 1.39
C SER A 451 -23.56 -27.26 0.73
N PHE A 452 -22.65 -28.24 0.79
CA PHE A 452 -21.28 -28.14 0.27
C PHE A 452 -20.94 -29.25 -0.74
N ASP A 453 -21.94 -29.95 -1.28
CA ASP A 453 -21.74 -31.16 -2.10
C ASP A 453 -20.89 -30.89 -3.36
N ASN A 454 -21.14 -29.75 -3.99
CA ASN A 454 -20.44 -29.33 -5.21
C ASN A 454 -19.22 -28.42 -4.93
N LEU A 455 -18.83 -28.21 -3.67
CA LEU A 455 -17.72 -27.33 -3.31
C LEU A 455 -16.39 -27.80 -3.92
N ALA A 456 -16.14 -29.11 -3.94
CA ALA A 456 -14.94 -29.66 -4.57
C ALA A 456 -14.86 -29.32 -6.06
N PHE A 457 -15.98 -29.43 -6.79
CA PHE A 457 -16.04 -29.07 -8.20
C PHE A 457 -15.84 -27.57 -8.43
N LEU A 458 -16.43 -26.72 -7.57
CA LEU A 458 -16.22 -25.28 -7.60
C LEU A 458 -14.73 -24.93 -7.41
N ILE A 459 -14.06 -25.52 -6.42
CA ILE A 459 -12.62 -25.29 -6.15
C ILE A 459 -11.77 -25.76 -7.33
N ILE A 460 -12.06 -26.92 -7.91
CA ILE A 460 -11.34 -27.43 -9.08
C ILE A 460 -11.50 -26.46 -10.25
N LEU A 461 -12.73 -26.01 -10.53
CA LEU A 461 -12.99 -25.08 -11.61
C LEU A 461 -12.23 -23.75 -11.41
N CYS A 462 -12.36 -23.13 -10.23
CA CYS A 462 -11.65 -21.89 -9.91
C CYS A 462 -10.13 -22.04 -10.06
N ASN A 463 -9.55 -23.12 -9.54
CA ASN A 463 -8.12 -23.37 -9.68
C ASN A 463 -7.70 -23.60 -11.14
N LEU A 464 -8.46 -24.37 -11.93
CA LEU A 464 -8.14 -24.56 -13.35
C LEU A 464 -8.23 -23.25 -14.14
N THR A 465 -9.19 -22.39 -13.82
CA THR A 465 -9.31 -21.07 -14.49
C THR A 465 -8.14 -20.15 -14.20
N SER A 466 -7.40 -20.34 -13.09
CA SER A 466 -6.17 -19.59 -12.82
C SER A 466 -5.06 -19.83 -13.84
N LEU A 467 -5.14 -20.89 -14.66
CA LEU A 467 -4.22 -21.16 -15.77
C LEU A 467 -4.58 -20.35 -17.04
N LEU A 468 -5.80 -19.83 -17.15
CA LEU A 468 -6.27 -19.10 -18.34
C LEU A 468 -5.45 -17.84 -18.70
N PRO A 469 -4.85 -17.10 -17.75
CA PRO A 469 -3.95 -16.00 -18.09
C PRO A 469 -2.62 -16.44 -18.70
N LEU A 470 -2.18 -17.70 -18.54
CA LEU A 470 -0.84 -18.13 -19.00
C LEU A 470 -0.59 -17.97 -20.50
N PRO A 471 -1.51 -18.32 -21.42
CA PRO A 471 -1.34 -18.06 -22.85
C PRO A 471 -1.19 -16.57 -23.18
N LEU A 472 -1.66 -15.68 -22.31
CA LEU A 472 -1.59 -14.22 -22.47
C LEU A 472 -0.31 -13.61 -21.89
N LEU A 473 0.65 -14.41 -21.42
CA LEU A 473 1.94 -13.91 -20.93
C LEU A 473 2.74 -13.13 -21.98
N GLY A 474 2.44 -13.33 -23.27
CA GLY A 474 3.00 -12.52 -24.35
C GLY A 474 2.68 -11.03 -24.26
N LEU A 475 1.64 -10.64 -23.50
CA LEU A 475 1.27 -9.25 -23.25
C LEU A 475 2.22 -8.51 -22.31
N LEU A 476 2.97 -9.23 -21.48
CA LEU A 476 4.00 -8.65 -20.60
C LEU A 476 5.26 -8.32 -21.42
N PRO A 477 6.05 -7.30 -21.06
CA PRO A 477 7.33 -7.03 -21.74
C PRO A 477 8.26 -8.26 -21.65
N SER A 478 8.97 -8.55 -22.75
CA SER A 478 10.05 -9.54 -22.75
C SER A 478 11.28 -8.91 -22.09
N ASP A 479 11.97 -9.62 -21.18
CA ASP A 479 13.24 -9.19 -20.58
C ASP A 479 14.42 -9.16 -21.58
N THR A 480 14.17 -8.97 -22.87
CA THR A 480 15.22 -8.60 -23.82
C THR A 480 15.70 -7.23 -23.40
N SER A 481 16.89 -7.23 -22.83
CA SER A 481 17.77 -6.09 -22.64
C SER A 481 17.68 -5.09 -23.80
N ASP A 482 16.80 -4.12 -23.67
CA ASP A 482 17.10 -2.77 -24.14
C ASP A 482 18.14 -2.23 -23.16
N THR A 483 19.38 -2.70 -23.32
CA THR A 483 20.50 -1.77 -23.27
C THR A 483 20.11 -0.65 -24.20
N VAL A 484 19.52 0.40 -23.65
CA VAL A 484 19.60 1.73 -24.21
C VAL A 484 21.09 1.92 -24.48
N VAL A 485 21.47 1.74 -25.74
CA VAL A 485 22.69 2.33 -26.26
C VAL A 485 22.50 3.80 -25.94
N VAL A 486 23.18 4.24 -24.88
CA VAL A 486 23.55 5.64 -24.77
C VAL A 486 24.31 5.88 -26.05
N GLU A 487 23.64 6.44 -27.08
CA GLU A 487 24.34 7.16 -28.13
C GLU A 487 25.08 8.27 -27.38
N ASP A 488 26.33 7.97 -27.05
CA ASP A 488 27.28 8.93 -26.54
C ASP A 488 27.42 10.00 -27.63
N GLY A 489 26.75 11.12 -27.40
CA GLY A 489 26.87 12.28 -28.24
C GLY A 489 28.26 12.86 -28.07
N GLY A 490 29.08 12.72 -29.10
CA GLY A 490 30.13 13.69 -29.41
C GLY A 490 31.50 13.11 -29.68
N ASP A 491 31.82 12.96 -30.97
CA ASP A 491 33.14 13.29 -31.48
C ASP A 491 32.98 14.12 -32.75
N ILE A 492 33.00 15.45 -32.58
CA ILE A 492 33.29 16.40 -33.65
C ILE A 492 34.79 16.31 -33.91
N GLU A 493 35.19 15.45 -34.85
CA GLU A 493 36.54 15.45 -35.37
C GLU A 493 36.69 16.63 -36.35
N MET A 494 37.15 17.79 -35.84
CA MET A 494 37.82 18.77 -36.69
C MET A 494 39.12 18.15 -37.19
N LYS A 495 39.15 17.72 -38.45
CA LYS A 495 40.40 17.59 -39.20
C LYS A 495 40.46 18.64 -40.29
N ALA A 496 41.41 19.54 -40.09
CA ALA A 496 41.93 20.44 -41.10
C ALA A 496 42.43 19.65 -42.32
N SER A 497 42.07 20.11 -43.51
CA SER A 497 42.84 20.04 -44.75
C SER A 497 42.32 21.11 -45.71
#